data_AF-A0A1S6WTY1-F1
#
_entry.id   AF-A0A1S6WTY1-F1
#
_cell.length_a   1.000
_cell.length_b   1.000
_cell.length_c   1.000
_cell.angle_alpha   90.00
_cell.angle_beta   90.00
_cell.angle_gamma   90.00
#
_symmetry.space_group_name_H-M   'P 1'
#
loop_
_entity.id
_entity.type
_entity.pdbx_description
1 polymer ?
#
loop_
_entity_poly.entity_id
_entity_poly.type
_entity_poly.pdbx_seq_one_letter_code
_entity_poly.pdbx_strand_id
1 'polypeptide(L)'
;MSISKKYELTEESEKVDNSRFGKKYNCTLHRIRALRDFSDVKAGDLGGFIETEANLSHEGDCWIYDGSYVSGNAMVSGDEKIKDTVVCDDNVITYEMTFMTPQEYMASLSWLHRFWKRLFYYWQYRIWI
;
A
#
# COMPACT_ATOMS: atom_id res chain seq x y z
N MET A 1 7.63 -12.63 21.69
CA MET A 1 6.24 -13.03 21.40
C MET A 1 6.20 -13.43 19.94
N SER A 2 5.72 -14.64 19.61
CA SER A 2 5.50 -15.00 18.21
C SER A 2 4.28 -14.21 17.73
N ILE A 3 4.45 -13.25 16.83
CA ILE A 3 3.33 -12.57 16.19
C ILE A 3 2.60 -13.63 15.36
N SER A 4 1.37 -13.97 15.72
CA SER A 4 0.55 -14.89 14.94
C SER A 4 0.27 -14.27 13.57
N LYS A 5 0.53 -15.00 12.48
CA LYS A 5 0.22 -14.53 11.13
C LYS A 5 -1.25 -14.11 11.01
N LYS A 6 -1.47 -12.95 10.40
CA LYS A 6 -2.81 -12.38 10.16
C LYS A 6 -3.51 -13.03 8.96
N TYR A 7 -2.73 -13.34 7.93
CA TYR A 7 -3.22 -13.88 6.67
C TYR A 7 -2.14 -14.78 6.03
N GLU A 8 -2.51 -15.50 4.98
CA GLU A 8 -1.59 -16.23 4.11
C GLU A 8 -1.87 -15.92 2.64
N LEU A 9 -0.87 -16.19 1.79
CA LEU A 9 -1.03 -16.20 0.34
C LEU A 9 -1.59 -17.55 -0.09
N THR A 10 -2.63 -17.54 -0.90
CA THR A 10 -3.22 -18.75 -1.47
C THR A 10 -2.54 -19.15 -2.77
N GLU A 11 -2.87 -20.33 -3.29
CA GLU A 11 -2.40 -20.80 -4.60
C GLU A 11 -3.08 -20.06 -5.77
N GLU A 12 -4.19 -19.37 -5.51
CA GLU A 12 -4.86 -18.52 -6.50
C GLU A 12 -3.95 -17.34 -6.83
N SER A 13 -3.54 -17.27 -8.09
CA SER A 13 -2.61 -16.26 -8.56
C SER A 13 -2.98 -15.72 -9.93
N GLU A 14 -2.73 -14.42 -10.11
CA GLU A 14 -2.99 -13.70 -11.34
C GLU A 14 -1.70 -13.05 -11.85
N LYS A 15 -1.46 -13.17 -13.15
CA LYS A 15 -0.34 -12.47 -13.80
C LYS A 15 -0.86 -11.15 -14.34
N VAL A 16 -0.26 -10.05 -13.89
CA VAL A 16 -0.62 -8.71 -14.30
C VAL A 16 0.55 -8.06 -15.02
N ASP A 17 0.28 -7.55 -16.22
CA ASP A 17 1.21 -6.73 -16.98
C ASP A 17 1.07 -5.27 -16.53
N ASN A 18 2.05 -4.80 -15.75
CA ASN A 18 2.12 -3.42 -15.30
C ASN A 18 3.10 -2.61 -16.17
N SER A 19 2.95 -1.29 -16.19
CA SER A 19 3.88 -0.39 -16.87
C SER A 19 4.32 0.73 -15.92
N ARG A 20 5.63 0.89 -15.76
CA ARG A 20 6.26 1.90 -14.89
C ARG A 20 7.31 2.67 -15.67
N PHE A 21 7.21 4.01 -15.68
CA PHE A 21 8.11 4.89 -16.44
C PHE A 21 8.29 4.46 -17.91
N GLY A 22 7.23 3.95 -18.55
CA GLY A 22 7.28 3.44 -19.93
C GLY A 22 7.94 2.06 -20.09
N LYS A 23 8.40 1.44 -19.00
CA LYS A 23 8.92 0.07 -18.97
C LYS A 23 7.83 -0.88 -18.49
N LYS A 24 7.50 -1.88 -19.30
CA LYS A 24 6.59 -2.95 -18.89
C LYS A 24 7.32 -3.91 -17.95
N TYR A 25 6.62 -4.35 -16.92
CA TYR A 25 7.06 -5.42 -16.05
C TYR A 25 5.86 -6.29 -15.69
N ASN A 26 6.16 -7.56 -15.44
CA ASN A 26 5.17 -8.59 -15.24
C ASN A 26 5.25 -8.96 -13.77
N CYS A 27 4.14 -8.90 -13.06
CA CYS A 27 4.06 -9.32 -11.67
C CYS A 27 3.08 -10.48 -11.54
N THR A 28 3.34 -11.37 -10.57
CA THR A 28 2.41 -12.43 -10.21
C THR A 28 1.86 -12.08 -8.84
N LEU A 29 0.55 -11.92 -8.77
CA LEU A 29 -0.17 -11.57 -7.55
C LEU A 29 -0.80 -12.82 -6.98
N HIS A 30 -0.88 -12.91 -5.66
CA HIS A 30 -1.45 -14.01 -4.92
C HIS A 30 -2.62 -13.51 -4.09
N ARG A 31 -3.74 -14.23 -4.12
CA ARG A 31 -4.91 -13.87 -3.32
C ARG A 31 -4.63 -14.13 -1.85
N ILE A 32 -5.02 -13.19 -0.99
CA ILE A 32 -4.85 -13.32 0.45
C ILE A 32 -6.04 -14.02 1.10
N ARG A 33 -5.78 -14.80 2.15
CA ARG A 33 -6.79 -15.41 3.01
C ARG A 33 -6.52 -15.11 4.48
N ALA A 34 -7.52 -14.62 5.20
CA ALA A 34 -7.40 -14.33 6.62
C ALA A 34 -7.21 -15.61 7.45
N LEU A 35 -6.28 -15.61 8.40
CA LEU A 35 -6.00 -16.74 9.29
C LEU A 35 -6.65 -16.59 10.68
N ARG A 36 -7.11 -15.38 11.02
CA ARG A 36 -7.74 -15.05 12.29
C ARG A 36 -8.75 -13.93 12.10
N ASP A 37 -9.61 -13.75 13.09
CA ASP A 37 -10.54 -12.62 13.16
C ASP A 37 -9.79 -11.32 13.53
N PHE A 38 -10.11 -10.23 12.86
CA PHE A 38 -9.66 -8.86 13.18
C PHE A 38 -10.57 -7.84 12.51
N SER A 39 -10.82 -6.70 13.17
CA SER A 39 -11.74 -5.67 12.66
C SER A 39 -13.09 -6.28 12.20
N ASP A 40 -13.47 -6.07 10.93
CA ASP A 40 -14.64 -6.66 10.25
C ASP A 40 -14.31 -7.90 9.41
N VAL A 41 -13.08 -8.41 9.45
CA VAL A 41 -12.60 -9.58 8.71
C VAL A 41 -12.60 -10.82 9.60
N LYS A 42 -13.08 -11.96 9.06
CA LYS A 42 -13.17 -13.25 9.73
C LYS A 42 -12.13 -14.23 9.22
N ALA A 43 -11.71 -15.16 10.09
CA ALA A 43 -10.83 -16.24 9.70
C ALA A 43 -11.44 -17.03 8.52
N GLY A 44 -10.65 -17.24 7.47
CA GLY A 44 -11.08 -17.87 6.23
C GLY A 44 -11.58 -16.89 5.15
N ASP A 45 -11.80 -15.62 5.47
CA ASP A 45 -12.23 -14.63 4.48
C ASP A 45 -11.16 -14.43 3.40
N LEU A 46 -11.61 -14.40 2.16
CA LEU A 46 -10.77 -14.07 1.01
C LEU A 46 -10.73 -12.55 0.83
N GLY A 47 -9.53 -12.03 0.61
CA GLY A 47 -9.29 -10.64 0.26
C GLY A 47 -8.93 -10.47 -1.21
N GLY A 48 -8.30 -9.33 -1.49
CA GLY A 48 -7.71 -9.02 -2.79
C GLY A 48 -6.35 -9.70 -3.00
N PHE A 49 -5.56 -9.15 -3.92
CA PHE A 49 -4.32 -9.76 -4.35
C PHE A 49 -3.08 -8.94 -3.94
N ILE A 50 -2.01 -9.62 -3.55
CA ILE A 50 -0.71 -8.98 -3.29
C ILE A 50 0.43 -9.72 -3.99
N GLU A 51 1.49 -9.01 -4.39
CA GLU A 51 2.65 -9.64 -5.01
C GLU A 51 3.49 -10.45 -4.01
N THR A 52 3.72 -9.89 -2.82
CA THR A 52 4.57 -10.47 -1.78
C THR A 52 4.02 -10.18 -0.39
N GLU A 53 4.43 -10.95 0.63
CA GLU A 53 4.07 -10.68 2.04
C GLU A 53 4.53 -9.27 2.52
N ALA A 54 5.47 -8.62 1.82
CA ALA A 54 5.89 -7.25 2.15
C ALA A 54 4.85 -6.18 1.80
N ASN A 55 3.85 -6.50 0.97
CA ASN A 55 2.86 -5.53 0.51
C ASN A 55 1.73 -5.28 1.53
N LEU A 56 1.53 -6.16 2.50
CA LEU A 56 0.47 -6.02 3.50
C LEU A 56 0.99 -6.43 4.89
N SER A 57 0.92 -5.52 5.86
CA SER A 57 1.41 -5.79 7.21
C SER A 57 0.58 -6.88 7.91
N HIS A 58 1.24 -7.73 8.70
CA HIS A 58 0.57 -8.61 9.66
C HIS A 58 0.16 -7.91 10.95
N GLU A 59 0.64 -6.68 11.19
CA GLU A 59 0.28 -5.83 12.32
C GLU A 59 -0.89 -4.89 11.94
N GLY A 60 -1.62 -4.44 12.96
CA GLY A 60 -2.81 -3.60 12.79
C GLY A 60 -3.97 -4.29 12.05
N ASP A 61 -5.01 -3.51 11.78
CA ASP A 61 -6.24 -3.96 11.13
C ASP A 61 -6.24 -3.77 9.61
N CYS A 62 -5.09 -3.47 9.00
CA CYS A 62 -5.04 -3.22 7.57
C CYS A 62 -5.46 -4.44 6.74
N TRP A 63 -6.22 -4.21 5.66
CA TRP A 63 -6.77 -5.26 4.82
C TRP A 63 -7.03 -4.79 3.38
N ILE A 64 -6.86 -5.71 2.44
CA ILE A 64 -7.18 -5.51 1.02
C ILE A 64 -8.39 -6.39 0.71
N TYR A 65 -9.51 -5.78 0.37
CA TYR A 65 -10.73 -6.50 0.03
C TYR A 65 -10.68 -7.00 -1.41
N ASP A 66 -11.61 -7.91 -1.71
CA ASP A 66 -11.82 -8.45 -3.04
C ASP A 66 -11.98 -7.32 -4.09
N GLY A 67 -11.51 -7.57 -5.32
CA GLY A 67 -11.50 -6.56 -6.39
C GLY A 67 -10.39 -5.50 -6.28
N SER A 68 -9.49 -5.60 -5.29
CA SER A 68 -8.32 -4.74 -5.15
C SER A 68 -7.01 -5.52 -5.24
N TYR A 69 -5.93 -4.86 -5.65
CA TYR A 69 -4.61 -5.47 -5.58
C TYR A 69 -3.46 -4.48 -5.33
N VAL A 70 -2.40 -5.00 -4.71
CA VAL A 70 -1.20 -4.24 -4.34
C VAL A 70 0.06 -4.93 -4.88
N SER A 71 0.90 -4.20 -5.62
CA SER A 71 2.10 -4.76 -6.24
C SER A 71 3.29 -3.79 -6.23
N GLY A 72 4.49 -4.30 -6.48
CA GLY A 72 5.75 -3.56 -6.43
C GLY A 72 6.14 -3.19 -5.00
N ASN A 73 6.67 -1.98 -4.82
CA ASN A 73 7.14 -1.46 -3.52
C ASN A 73 6.02 -0.83 -2.67
N ALA A 74 4.75 -0.98 -3.05
CA ALA A 74 3.62 -0.47 -2.26
C ALA A 74 3.42 -1.33 -1.00
N MET A 75 3.17 -0.70 0.15
CA MET A 75 2.97 -1.39 1.43
C MET A 75 1.77 -0.80 2.17
N VAL A 76 0.81 -1.64 2.53
CA VAL A 76 -0.39 -1.30 3.29
C VAL A 76 -0.19 -1.70 4.75
N SER A 77 -0.36 -0.76 5.67
CA SER A 77 -0.06 -0.96 7.10
C SER A 77 -1.00 -0.15 8.01
N GLY A 78 -0.88 -0.32 9.33
CA GLY A 78 -1.81 0.30 10.28
C GLY A 78 -3.22 -0.29 10.17
N ASP A 79 -4.23 0.57 10.04
CA ASP A 79 -5.65 0.19 10.02
C ASP A 79 -6.33 0.50 8.66
N GLU A 80 -5.53 0.60 7.59
CA GLU A 80 -6.00 0.95 6.24
C GLU A 80 -6.83 -0.16 5.59
N LYS A 81 -7.96 0.22 4.97
CA LYS A 81 -8.88 -0.69 4.30
C LYS A 81 -9.01 -0.34 2.82
N ILE A 82 -8.41 -1.17 1.96
CA ILE A 82 -8.38 -0.93 0.51
C ILE A 82 -9.51 -1.69 -0.17
N LYS A 83 -10.39 -0.97 -0.88
CA LYS A 83 -11.55 -1.51 -1.61
C LYS A 83 -11.57 -0.95 -3.03
N ASP A 84 -11.98 -1.78 -4.00
CA ASP A 84 -12.10 -1.44 -5.43
C ASP A 84 -10.94 -0.60 -6.00
N THR A 85 -9.70 -0.86 -5.56
CA THR A 85 -8.54 -0.02 -5.87
C THR A 85 -7.31 -0.84 -6.26
N VAL A 86 -6.53 -0.29 -7.20
CA VAL A 86 -5.25 -0.84 -7.65
C VAL A 86 -4.11 0.03 -7.13
N VAL A 87 -3.15 -0.55 -6.42
CA VAL A 87 -1.98 0.15 -5.87
C VAL A 87 -0.70 -0.50 -6.40
N CYS A 88 -0.08 0.11 -7.40
CA CYS A 88 1.18 -0.35 -7.98
C CYS A 88 2.27 0.71 -7.74
N ASP A 89 3.44 0.26 -7.24
CA ASP A 89 4.83 0.78 -7.28
C ASP A 89 5.17 2.31 -7.20
N ASP A 90 4.24 3.21 -7.53
CA ASP A 90 4.42 4.66 -7.52
C ASP A 90 3.46 5.37 -6.55
N ASN A 91 2.45 4.67 -6.05
CA ASN A 91 1.65 5.12 -4.91
C ASN A 91 2.16 4.38 -3.66
N VAL A 92 3.19 4.93 -3.01
CA VAL A 92 3.37 4.68 -1.58
C VAL A 92 2.14 5.29 -0.90
N ILE A 93 1.06 4.53 -0.88
CA ILE A 93 -0.02 4.75 0.08
C ILE A 93 0.50 4.12 1.37
N THR A 94 1.51 4.75 1.95
CA THR A 94 1.54 4.82 3.40
C THR A 94 0.69 6.04 3.72
N TYR A 95 -0.63 5.88 3.83
CA TYR A 95 -1.26 6.53 4.97
C TYR A 95 -0.94 5.59 6.13
N GLU A 96 0.33 5.60 6.55
CA GLU A 96 0.50 5.72 7.97
C GLU A 96 -0.26 7.00 8.28
N MET A 97 -1.52 6.86 8.67
CA MET A 97 -2.26 7.90 9.34
C MET A 97 -1.63 8.02 10.73
N THR A 98 -0.30 8.19 10.78
CA THR A 98 0.31 9.07 11.73
C THR A 98 -0.52 10.33 11.59
N PHE A 99 -1.09 10.79 12.71
CA PHE A 99 -1.95 11.96 12.84
C PHE A 99 -1.27 13.29 12.41
N MET A 100 -0.24 13.23 11.56
CA MET A 100 0.53 14.33 11.06
C MET A 100 -0.25 15.10 10.02
N THR A 101 -0.58 16.33 10.39
CA THR A 101 -1.04 17.34 9.45
C THR A 101 -0.02 17.51 8.31
N PRO A 102 -0.42 18.04 7.13
CA PRO A 102 0.52 18.35 6.05
C PRO A 102 1.76 19.14 6.51
N GLN A 103 1.62 19.94 7.56
CA GLN A 103 2.69 20.70 8.20
C GLN A 103 3.68 19.81 8.96
N GLU A 104 3.19 18.80 9.68
CA GLU A 104 4.01 17.83 10.42
C GLU A 104 4.74 16.87 9.47
N TYR A 105 4.09 16.43 8.39
CA TYR A 105 4.75 15.71 7.31
C TYR A 105 5.84 16.54 6.63
N MET A 106 5.58 17.82 6.37
CA MET A 106 6.60 18.74 5.85
C MET A 106 7.74 18.99 6.83
N ALA A 107 7.54 18.81 8.13
CA ALA A 107 8.55 18.98 9.15
C ALA A 107 9.42 17.73 9.37
N SER A 108 8.90 16.53 9.07
CA SER A 108 9.65 15.26 9.22
C SER A 108 10.66 15.01 8.09
N LEU A 109 10.51 15.68 6.94
CA LEU A 109 11.42 15.55 5.81
C LEU A 109 12.74 16.31 6.02
N SER A 110 13.84 15.77 5.48
CA SER A 110 15.14 16.46 5.48
C SER A 110 15.08 17.77 4.69
N TRP A 111 15.92 18.75 5.05
CA TRP A 111 15.90 20.08 4.44
C TRP A 111 15.99 20.05 2.90
N LEU A 112 16.85 19.18 2.36
CA LEU A 112 16.96 18.95 0.92
C LEU A 112 15.67 18.39 0.32
N HIS A 113 15.04 17.42 0.98
CA HIS A 113 13.80 16.82 0.50
C HIS A 113 12.61 17.80 0.55
N ARG A 114 12.54 18.64 1.59
CA ARG A 114 11.55 19.73 1.71
C ARG A 114 11.67 20.74 0.57
N PHE A 115 12.90 21.08 0.21
CA PHE A 115 13.19 22.01 -0.88
C PHE A 115 12.66 21.49 -2.22
N TRP A 116 12.91 20.21 -2.54
CA TRP A 116 12.43 19.58 -3.77
C TRP A 116 10.91 19.41 -3.81
N LYS A 117 10.27 19.03 -2.71
CA LYS A 117 8.79 18.93 -2.64
C LYS A 117 8.11 20.29 -2.84
N ARG A 118 8.70 21.36 -2.32
CA ARG A 118 8.19 22.74 -2.47
C ARG A 118 8.33 23.24 -3.91
N LEU A 119 9.48 22.98 -4.54
CA LEU A 119 9.68 23.27 -5.96
C LEU A 119 8.71 22.49 -6.85
N PHE A 120 8.52 21.20 -6.56
CA PHE A 120 7.56 20.35 -7.27
C PHE A 120 6.12 20.86 -7.13
N TYR A 121 5.71 21.27 -5.92
CA TYR A 121 4.39 21.85 -5.67
C TYR A 121 4.17 23.13 -6.50
N TYR A 122 5.11 24.07 -6.48
CA TYR A 122 4.98 25.31 -7.25
C TYR A 122 4.94 25.05 -8.75
N TRP A 123 5.72 24.08 -9.24
CA TRP A 123 5.70 23.66 -10.63
C TRP A 123 4.37 23.01 -11.02
N GLN A 124 3.86 22.06 -10.22
CA GLN A 124 2.62 21.34 -10.49
C GLN A 124 1.39 22.26 -10.50
N TYR A 125 1.33 23.22 -9.59
CA TYR A 125 0.21 24.16 -9.49
C TYR A 125 0.43 25.47 -10.25
N ARG A 126 1.51 25.58 -11.03
CA ARG A 126 1.87 26.79 -11.79
C ARG A 126 1.84 28.08 -10.95
N ILE A 127 2.25 27.97 -9.70
CA ILE A 127 2.39 29.11 -8.78
C ILE A 127 3.79 29.67 -9.01
N TRP A 128 3.89 30.75 -9.76
CA TRP A 128 5.15 31.46 -9.97
C TRP A 128 5.47 32.29 -8.72
N ILE A 129 6.70 32.16 -8.22
CA ILE A 129 7.27 33.09 -7.22
C ILE A 129 7.67 34.38 -7.93
#